data_AF-A0A9W9YDE4-F1
#
_entry.id   AF-A0A9W9YDE4-F1
#
_cell.length_a   1.000
_cell.length_b   1.000
_cell.length_c   1.000
_cell.angle_alpha   90.00
_cell.angle_beta   90.00
_cell.angle_gamma   90.00
#
_symmetry.space_group_name_H-M   'P 1'
#
loop_
_entity.id
_entity.type
_entity.pdbx_description
1 polymer ?
#
loop_
_entity_poly.entity_id
_entity_poly.type
_entity_poly.pdbx_seq_one_letter_code
_entity_poly.pdbx_strand_id
1 'polypeptide(L)'
;MENGFSSSAVVITPGYTSKEPKKTPRLVYLLIIGGSIFLCFLVVLISFMLVGDRPPRMPYTSSYLASTESNRSGLADVLRRVERLYFYELHPEKIYQMRRVTPEDIRMHFRPYDPSPNATKNRTDEAMKLRQEVNALKFNTTLLKLRERKAVHVASAILGNNFGWAPYTQDYYSGDWLLGPDLFCWQPVCTVFTHLNQVFSHFKPHNMSQLVRLKELFEDYNRTFERYVENWKLGARTGYVRPHTACQAGLHSLKYEMYRGMTLKDESGIYDEPFAKMLLHSSYFEHLSKSVNDTWKELSQQNVTEFFRQSLLQNVARAVIEMMRYLEHEYLRHCPTDENVISGLGKLPLRFLYYNDSPDTGHLAFHQLPTGEELSGPRHIRP
;
A
#
# COMPACT_ATOMS: atom_id res chain seq x y z
N MET A 1 -38.29 -45.38 -6.95
CA MET A 1 -36.97 -45.19 -7.58
C MET A 1 -36.61 -43.72 -7.47
N GLU A 2 -35.91 -43.44 -6.37
CA GLU A 2 -34.78 -42.52 -6.17
C GLU A 2 -34.34 -41.52 -7.27
N ASN A 3 -34.18 -40.29 -6.76
CA ASN A 3 -33.04 -39.36 -6.91
C ASN A 3 -32.86 -38.62 -8.25
N GLY A 4 -32.61 -37.33 -8.31
CA GLY A 4 -32.34 -36.33 -7.27
C GLY A 4 -31.67 -35.12 -7.92
N PHE A 5 -32.30 -33.95 -7.87
CA PHE A 5 -31.68 -32.66 -8.15
C PHE A 5 -31.85 -31.81 -6.90
N SER A 6 -30.76 -31.64 -6.14
CA SER A 6 -30.69 -30.74 -4.98
C SER A 6 -30.00 -29.45 -5.42
N SER A 7 -30.80 -28.39 -5.57
CA SER A 7 -30.32 -27.00 -5.57
C SER A 7 -30.88 -26.36 -4.31
N SER A 8 -30.07 -26.31 -3.26
CA SER A 8 -30.44 -25.64 -2.02
C SER A 8 -30.14 -24.14 -2.15
N ALA A 9 -31.16 -23.40 -2.57
CA ALA A 9 -31.29 -21.99 -2.24
C ALA A 9 -31.57 -21.87 -0.73
N VAL A 10 -30.65 -21.27 0.02
CA VAL A 10 -30.92 -20.90 1.42
C VAL A 10 -31.66 -19.56 1.40
N VAL A 11 -32.98 -19.67 1.52
CA VAL A 11 -33.88 -18.57 1.84
C VAL A 11 -33.56 -18.09 3.26
N ILE A 12 -33.14 -16.83 3.37
CA ILE A 12 -33.05 -16.12 4.64
C ILE A 12 -34.43 -15.49 4.88
N THR A 13 -35.15 -15.97 5.90
CA THR A 13 -36.28 -15.22 6.48
C THR A 13 -36.17 -15.17 8.00
N PRO A 14 -36.54 -14.03 8.62
CA PRO A 14 -36.26 -13.72 10.01
C PRO A 14 -37.35 -14.26 10.93
N GLY A 15 -36.95 -14.83 12.07
CA GLY A 15 -37.85 -15.29 13.13
C GLY A 15 -37.34 -14.85 14.49
N TYR A 16 -37.45 -13.55 14.80
CA TYR A 16 -37.23 -13.03 16.15
C TYR A 16 -38.51 -13.21 16.98
N THR A 17 -38.64 -14.34 17.68
CA THR A 17 -39.66 -14.47 18.73
C THR A 17 -39.11 -13.93 20.04
N SER A 18 -39.59 -12.75 20.43
CA SER A 18 -39.43 -12.18 21.78
C SER A 18 -40.02 -13.15 22.82
N LYS A 19 -39.17 -13.67 23.70
CA LYS A 19 -39.59 -14.35 24.94
C LYS A 19 -39.23 -13.44 26.11
N GLU A 20 -40.21 -13.15 26.96
CA GLU A 20 -40.03 -12.34 28.16
C GLU A 20 -38.89 -12.86 29.07
N PRO A 21 -38.14 -11.96 29.73
CA PRO A 21 -37.00 -12.35 30.53
C PRO A 21 -37.44 -12.95 31.87
N LYS A 22 -37.22 -14.26 32.04
CA LYS A 22 -37.21 -14.89 33.38
C LYS A 22 -36.05 -14.30 34.18
N LYS A 23 -36.37 -13.58 35.27
CA LYS A 23 -35.40 -13.06 36.24
C LYS A 23 -34.60 -14.22 36.86
N THR A 24 -33.43 -14.47 36.32
CA THR A 24 -32.40 -15.33 36.90
C THR A 24 -31.48 -14.48 37.79
N PRO A 25 -31.03 -14.98 38.95
CA PRO A 25 -30.37 -14.16 39.97
C PRO A 25 -29.01 -13.64 39.47
N ARG A 26 -28.78 -12.32 39.63
CA ARG A 26 -27.56 -11.58 39.25
C ARG A 26 -26.23 -12.25 39.66
N LEU A 27 -26.26 -13.13 40.67
CA LEU A 27 -25.09 -13.87 41.15
C LEU A 27 -24.54 -14.87 40.11
N VAL A 28 -25.41 -15.49 39.29
CA VAL A 28 -25.00 -16.48 38.29
C VAL A 28 -24.28 -15.82 37.12
N TYR A 29 -24.73 -14.64 36.69
CA TYR A 29 -24.02 -13.85 35.66
C TYR A 29 -22.66 -13.35 36.14
N LEU A 30 -22.54 -12.92 37.41
CA LEU A 30 -21.26 -12.50 37.99
C LEU A 30 -20.27 -13.66 38.10
N LEU A 31 -20.73 -14.88 38.41
CA LEU A 31 -19.87 -16.07 38.48
C LEU A 31 -19.44 -16.56 37.09
N ILE A 32 -20.32 -16.54 36.09
CA ILE A 32 -19.98 -16.96 34.72
C ILE A 32 -19.04 -15.95 34.06
N ILE A 33 -19.34 -14.65 34.15
CA ILE A 33 -18.51 -13.59 33.55
C ILE A 33 -17.19 -13.47 34.32
N GLY A 34 -17.24 -13.44 35.66
CA GLY A 34 -16.04 -13.35 36.50
C GLY A 34 -15.12 -14.57 36.36
N GLY A 35 -15.70 -15.78 36.30
CA GLY A 35 -14.94 -17.01 36.07
C GLY A 35 -14.27 -17.05 34.69
N SER A 36 -14.96 -16.57 33.66
CA SER A 36 -14.41 -16.51 32.30
C SER A 36 -13.26 -15.51 32.17
N ILE A 37 -13.40 -14.33 32.78
CA ILE A 37 -12.35 -13.31 32.79
C ILE A 37 -11.12 -13.80 33.58
N PHE A 38 -11.34 -14.46 34.72
CA PHE A 38 -10.26 -15.03 35.54
C PHE A 38 -9.50 -16.14 34.80
N LEU A 39 -10.21 -17.01 34.06
CA LEU A 39 -9.59 -18.04 33.24
C LEU A 39 -8.74 -17.44 32.11
N CYS A 40 -9.23 -16.41 31.43
CA CYS A 40 -8.46 -15.67 30.42
C CYS A 40 -7.21 -15.02 31.02
N PHE A 41 -7.32 -14.42 32.21
CA PHE A 41 -6.19 -13.82 32.90
C PHE A 41 -5.13 -14.85 33.29
N LEU A 42 -5.55 -16.03 33.77
CA LEU A 42 -4.65 -17.15 34.08
C LEU A 42 -3.95 -17.69 32.83
N VAL A 43 -4.64 -17.84 31.71
CA VAL A 43 -4.03 -18.26 30.45
C VAL A 43 -3.01 -17.23 29.98
N VAL A 44 -3.30 -15.93 30.06
CA VAL A 44 -2.36 -14.86 29.70
C VAL A 44 -1.15 -14.86 30.63
N LEU A 45 -1.33 -15.02 31.94
CA LEU A 45 -0.22 -15.10 32.91
C LEU A 45 0.66 -16.33 32.68
N ILE A 46 0.07 -17.50 32.42
CA ILE A 46 0.80 -18.72 32.08
C ILE A 46 1.54 -18.54 30.74
N SER A 47 0.95 -17.83 29.78
CA SER A 47 1.61 -17.48 28.51
C SER A 47 2.84 -16.62 28.78
N PHE A 48 2.72 -15.56 29.59
CA PHE A 48 3.83 -14.68 29.93
C PHE A 48 4.92 -15.37 30.76
N MET A 49 4.55 -16.29 31.65
CA MET A 49 5.52 -17.06 32.46
C MET A 49 6.22 -18.17 31.65
N LEU A 50 5.60 -18.69 30.58
CA LEU A 50 6.19 -19.67 29.66
C LEU A 50 6.98 -19.03 28.51
N VAL A 51 6.85 -17.72 28.28
CA VAL A 51 7.83 -16.97 27.47
C VAL A 51 9.05 -16.67 28.34
N GLY A 52 9.80 -17.72 28.69
CA GLY A 52 11.19 -17.56 29.05
C GLY A 52 11.92 -16.87 27.90
N ASP A 53 12.86 -15.97 28.22
CA ASP A 53 13.64 -15.19 27.26
C ASP A 53 14.01 -16.04 26.05
N ARG A 54 13.43 -15.71 24.89
CA ARG A 54 13.86 -16.33 23.64
C ARG A 54 15.34 -15.98 23.51
N PRO A 55 16.25 -16.96 23.43
CA PRO A 55 17.66 -16.65 23.24
C PRO A 55 17.77 -15.74 22.01
N PRO A 56 18.62 -14.69 22.06
CA PRO A 56 18.80 -13.80 20.93
C PRO A 56 19.10 -14.65 19.70
N ARG A 57 18.35 -14.43 18.60
CA ARG A 57 18.55 -15.16 17.35
C ARG A 57 20.03 -15.06 17.00
N MET A 58 20.76 -16.18 17.04
CA MET A 58 22.17 -16.18 16.68
C MET A 58 22.30 -15.55 15.29
N PRO A 59 23.23 -14.61 15.08
CA PRO A 59 23.45 -14.05 13.77
C PRO A 59 23.86 -15.19 12.84
N TYR A 60 23.07 -15.44 11.80
CA TYR A 60 23.34 -16.46 10.79
C TYR A 60 24.65 -16.07 10.06
N THR A 61 25.77 -16.67 10.46
CA THR A 61 27.13 -16.37 9.96
C THR A 61 27.53 -17.17 8.73
N SER A 62 26.66 -18.03 8.18
CA SER A 62 26.97 -18.74 6.94
C SER A 62 26.89 -17.79 5.74
N SER A 63 28.01 -17.61 5.03
CA SER A 63 28.02 -17.08 3.67
C SER A 63 27.08 -17.93 2.80
N TYR A 64 26.00 -17.32 2.31
CA TYR A 64 24.91 -17.98 1.58
C TYR A 64 25.35 -18.30 0.15
N LEU A 65 26.22 -19.28 -0.03
CA LEU A 65 26.66 -19.69 -1.37
C LEU A 65 25.50 -20.38 -2.11
N ALA A 66 25.25 -19.93 -3.35
CA ALA A 66 24.37 -20.62 -4.29
C ALA A 66 24.85 -22.06 -4.52
N SER A 67 23.93 -22.97 -4.85
CA SER A 67 24.28 -24.31 -5.32
C SER A 67 24.99 -24.23 -6.67
N THR A 68 25.78 -25.26 -6.97
CA THR A 68 26.39 -25.42 -8.29
C THR A 68 25.34 -25.38 -9.40
N GLU A 69 24.17 -25.98 -9.17
CA GLU A 69 23.08 -25.96 -10.13
C GLU A 69 22.48 -24.56 -10.32
N SER A 70 22.30 -23.81 -9.23
CA SER A 70 21.80 -22.43 -9.28
C SER A 70 22.76 -21.50 -10.05
N ASN A 71 24.07 -21.70 -9.90
CA ASN A 71 25.07 -20.95 -10.66
C ASN A 71 25.11 -21.39 -12.14
N ARG A 72 25.18 -22.71 -12.40
CA ARG A 72 25.26 -23.27 -13.76
C ARG A 72 24.06 -22.89 -14.62
N SER A 73 22.86 -22.87 -14.02
CA SER A 73 21.63 -22.52 -14.71
C SER A 73 21.40 -21.03 -14.86
N GLY A 74 22.18 -20.16 -14.21
CA GLY A 74 21.97 -18.71 -14.17
C GLY A 74 20.86 -18.25 -13.20
N LEU A 75 20.23 -19.17 -12.46
CA LEU A 75 19.18 -18.85 -11.48
C LEU A 75 19.64 -17.84 -10.43
N ALA A 76 20.87 -17.98 -9.93
CA ALA A 76 21.42 -17.07 -8.93
C ALA A 76 21.53 -15.61 -9.44
N ASP A 77 21.83 -15.42 -10.72
CA ASP A 77 21.93 -14.10 -11.34
C ASP A 77 20.55 -13.48 -11.54
N VAL A 78 19.58 -14.25 -12.06
CA VAL A 78 18.21 -13.78 -12.26
C VAL A 78 17.57 -13.38 -10.94
N LEU A 79 17.70 -14.20 -9.88
CA LEU A 79 17.15 -13.85 -8.56
C LEU A 79 17.80 -12.59 -7.96
N ARG A 80 19.11 -12.40 -8.13
CA ARG A 80 19.79 -11.15 -7.73
C ARG A 80 19.27 -9.95 -8.51
N ARG A 81 19.01 -10.12 -9.81
CA ARG A 81 18.43 -9.05 -10.65
C ARG A 81 17.02 -8.70 -10.21
N VAL A 82 16.17 -9.70 -9.92
CA VAL A 82 14.81 -9.50 -9.39
C VAL A 82 14.85 -8.67 -8.10
N GLU A 83 15.71 -9.05 -7.13
CA GLU A 83 15.86 -8.31 -5.87
C GLU A 83 16.34 -6.87 -6.10
N ARG A 84 17.41 -6.70 -6.89
CA ARG A 84 18.00 -5.39 -7.15
C ARG A 84 17.02 -4.46 -7.88
N LEU A 85 16.36 -4.95 -8.92
CA LEU A 85 15.42 -4.16 -9.70
C LEU A 85 14.21 -3.75 -8.86
N TYR A 86 13.68 -4.69 -8.05
CA TYR A 86 12.59 -4.40 -7.12
C TYR A 86 12.93 -3.22 -6.20
N PHE A 87 14.09 -3.26 -5.54
CA PHE A 87 14.40 -2.27 -4.51
C PHE A 87 14.94 -0.94 -5.01
N TYR A 88 15.74 -0.92 -6.08
CA TYR A 88 16.38 0.32 -6.53
C TYR A 88 15.57 1.09 -7.58
N GLU A 89 14.74 0.40 -8.36
CA GLU A 89 14.08 1.00 -9.52
C GLU A 89 12.56 1.02 -9.36
N LEU A 90 11.97 -0.12 -8.99
CA LEU A 90 10.52 -0.34 -9.05
C LEU A 90 9.76 0.05 -7.78
N HIS A 91 10.34 -0.29 -6.61
CA HIS A 91 9.80 -0.03 -5.27
C HIS A 91 10.82 0.60 -4.32
N PRO A 92 11.41 1.76 -4.67
CA PRO A 92 12.40 2.45 -3.84
C PRO A 92 11.85 2.94 -2.50
N GLU A 93 10.53 3.07 -2.34
CA GLU A 93 9.89 3.31 -1.05
C GLU A 93 10.13 2.17 -0.05
N LYS A 94 10.54 0.99 -0.54
CA LYS A 94 10.82 -0.21 0.26
C LYS A 94 12.31 -0.51 0.39
N ILE A 95 13.21 0.37 -0.04
CA ILE A 95 14.67 0.13 -0.01
C ILE A 95 15.18 -0.31 1.37
N TYR A 96 14.58 0.18 2.46
CA TYR A 96 14.94 -0.18 3.83
C TYR A 96 14.70 -1.66 4.18
N GLN A 97 13.89 -2.37 3.39
CA GLN A 97 13.65 -3.80 3.55
C GLN A 97 14.71 -4.64 2.84
N MET A 98 15.55 -4.03 2.00
CA MET A 98 16.63 -4.72 1.30
C MET A 98 17.68 -5.22 2.30
N ARG A 99 18.13 -6.46 2.09
CA ARG A 99 19.12 -7.07 2.97
C ARG A 99 20.46 -6.33 2.87
N ARG A 100 21.02 -5.94 4.03
CA ARG A 100 22.31 -5.22 4.17
C ARG A 100 22.32 -3.82 3.55
N VAL A 101 21.16 -3.17 3.43
CA VAL A 101 21.07 -1.76 3.07
C VAL A 101 21.73 -0.89 4.14
N THR A 102 22.49 0.12 3.72
CA THR A 102 23.10 1.11 4.61
C THR A 102 22.21 2.36 4.77
N PRO A 103 22.39 3.17 5.83
CA PRO A 103 21.72 4.47 5.94
C PRO A 103 21.97 5.39 4.74
N GLU A 104 23.19 5.33 4.17
CA GLU A 104 23.58 6.05 2.97
C GLU A 104 22.77 5.59 1.75
N ASP A 105 22.62 4.27 1.55
CA ASP A 105 21.78 3.71 0.48
C ASP A 105 20.33 4.19 0.61
N ILE A 106 19.78 4.19 1.84
CA ILE A 106 18.42 4.67 2.10
C ILE A 106 18.30 6.14 1.71
N ARG A 107 19.21 7.02 2.16
CA ARG A 107 19.17 8.45 1.81
C ARG A 107 19.27 8.69 0.31
N MET A 108 20.07 7.90 -0.38
CA MET A 108 20.33 8.04 -1.81
C MET A 108 19.17 7.55 -2.68
N HIS A 109 18.53 6.45 -2.30
CA HIS A 109 17.58 5.75 -3.17
C HIS A 109 16.13 5.83 -2.72
N PHE A 110 15.86 6.09 -1.44
CA PHE A 110 14.48 6.21 -0.98
C PHE A 110 13.79 7.40 -1.67
N ARG A 111 12.64 7.11 -2.26
CA ARG A 111 11.67 8.07 -2.76
C ARG A 111 10.26 7.52 -2.49
N PRO A 112 9.25 8.39 -2.35
CA PRO A 112 7.86 7.93 -2.24
C PRO A 112 7.46 7.05 -3.42
N TYR A 113 6.43 6.21 -3.23
CA TYR A 113 5.86 5.45 -4.34
C TYR A 113 5.45 6.42 -5.45
N ASP A 114 5.85 6.11 -6.69
CA ASP A 114 5.47 6.87 -7.88
C ASP A 114 4.26 6.20 -8.53
N PRO A 115 3.03 6.75 -8.39
CA PRO A 115 1.84 6.15 -8.98
C PRO A 115 1.64 6.58 -10.44
N SER A 116 2.60 7.26 -11.08
CA SER A 116 2.44 7.71 -12.47
C SER A 116 2.18 6.54 -13.43
N PRO A 117 1.40 6.77 -14.51
CA PRO A 117 1.13 5.73 -15.50
C PRO A 117 2.41 5.10 -16.06
N ASN A 118 3.44 5.90 -16.31
CA ASN A 118 4.73 5.42 -16.81
C ASN A 118 5.45 4.52 -15.80
N ALA A 119 5.47 4.89 -14.51
CA ALA A 119 6.07 4.05 -13.47
C ALA A 119 5.29 2.74 -13.29
N THR A 120 3.96 2.78 -13.35
CA THR A 120 3.11 1.58 -13.26
C THR A 120 3.31 0.65 -14.46
N LYS A 121 3.40 1.22 -15.67
CA LYS A 121 3.74 0.48 -16.89
C LYS A 121 5.11 -0.18 -16.77
N ASN A 122 6.13 0.57 -16.35
CA ASN A 122 7.48 0.05 -16.17
C ASN A 122 7.53 -1.11 -15.16
N ARG A 123 6.85 -0.99 -14.01
CA ARG A 123 6.72 -2.09 -13.04
C ARG A 123 6.10 -3.33 -13.66
N THR A 124 5.06 -3.15 -14.47
CA THR A 124 4.34 -4.26 -15.13
C THR A 124 5.21 -4.93 -16.20
N ASP A 125 5.84 -4.15 -17.07
CA ASP A 125 6.67 -4.64 -18.16
C ASP A 125 7.93 -5.36 -17.66
N GLU A 126 8.61 -4.81 -16.65
CA GLU A 126 9.79 -5.45 -16.07
C GLU A 126 9.42 -6.71 -15.27
N ALA A 127 8.27 -6.74 -14.59
CA ALA A 127 7.78 -7.97 -13.95
C ALA A 127 7.55 -9.08 -14.98
N MET A 128 6.90 -8.76 -16.12
CA MET A 128 6.68 -9.71 -17.22
C MET A 128 7.99 -10.22 -17.80
N LYS A 129 8.94 -9.32 -18.08
CA LYS A 129 10.25 -9.67 -18.64
C LYS A 129 11.04 -10.58 -17.71
N LEU A 130 11.13 -10.24 -16.42
CA LEU A 130 11.82 -11.08 -15.43
C LEU A 130 11.11 -12.43 -15.25
N ARG A 131 9.78 -12.48 -15.33
CA ARG A 131 9.03 -13.73 -15.29
C ARG A 131 9.40 -14.63 -16.47
N GLN A 132 9.49 -14.06 -17.68
CA GLN A 132 9.94 -14.79 -18.87
C GLN A 132 11.37 -15.30 -18.70
N GLU A 133 12.28 -14.48 -18.16
CA GLU A 133 13.65 -14.90 -17.85
C GLU A 133 13.66 -16.10 -16.89
N VAL A 134 12.92 -16.05 -15.77
CA VAL A 134 12.83 -17.16 -14.80
C VAL A 134 12.26 -18.42 -15.44
N ASN A 135 11.20 -18.30 -16.25
CA ASN A 135 10.54 -19.44 -16.90
C ASN A 135 11.38 -20.08 -18.00
N ALA A 136 12.29 -19.33 -18.62
CA ALA A 136 13.19 -19.83 -19.65
C ALA A 136 14.35 -20.68 -19.07
N LEU A 137 14.69 -20.50 -17.79
CA LEU A 137 15.80 -21.21 -17.15
C LEU A 137 15.58 -22.73 -17.14
N LYS A 138 16.66 -23.47 -17.40
CA LYS A 138 16.69 -24.93 -17.32
C LYS A 138 17.56 -25.36 -16.14
N PHE A 139 16.90 -25.69 -15.03
CA PHE A 139 17.55 -26.20 -13.83
C PHE A 139 16.92 -27.51 -13.35
N ASN A 140 17.73 -28.35 -12.71
CA ASN A 140 17.26 -29.55 -12.03
C ASN A 140 16.85 -29.20 -10.60
N THR A 141 15.54 -29.25 -10.32
CA THR A 141 14.95 -28.90 -9.02
C THR A 141 15.46 -29.77 -7.86
N THR A 142 15.87 -31.02 -8.13
CA THR A 142 16.41 -31.92 -7.09
C THR A 142 17.83 -31.53 -6.67
N LEU A 143 18.60 -30.88 -7.55
CA LEU A 143 19.95 -30.40 -7.29
C LEU A 143 19.98 -29.01 -6.64
N LEU A 144 18.86 -28.29 -6.66
CA LEU A 144 18.72 -27.01 -5.95
C LEU A 144 18.64 -27.23 -4.44
N LYS A 145 19.15 -26.26 -3.68
CA LYS A 145 18.93 -26.20 -2.23
C LYS A 145 17.46 -25.86 -1.96
N LEU A 146 16.93 -26.26 -0.81
CA LEU A 146 15.54 -25.98 -0.41
C LEU A 146 15.19 -24.48 -0.51
N ARG A 147 16.11 -23.61 -0.08
CA ARG A 147 15.94 -22.15 -0.17
C ARG A 147 15.85 -21.63 -1.60
N GLU A 148 16.55 -22.27 -2.55
CA GLU A 148 16.55 -21.87 -3.96
C GLU A 148 15.25 -22.31 -4.62
N ARG A 149 14.76 -23.52 -4.32
CA ARG A 149 13.42 -23.95 -4.72
C ARG A 149 12.35 -22.98 -4.22
N LYS A 150 12.41 -22.61 -2.94
CA LYS A 150 11.50 -21.60 -2.37
C LYS A 150 11.62 -20.26 -3.09
N ALA A 151 12.85 -19.81 -3.38
CA ALA A 151 13.08 -18.54 -4.07
C ALA A 151 12.50 -18.54 -5.49
N VAL A 152 12.61 -19.65 -6.24
CA VAL A 152 11.95 -19.81 -7.55
C VAL A 152 10.44 -19.65 -7.41
N HIS A 153 9.80 -20.38 -6.49
CA HIS A 153 8.36 -20.29 -6.29
C HIS A 153 7.91 -18.88 -5.91
N VAL A 154 8.64 -18.22 -5.00
CA VAL A 154 8.35 -16.84 -4.61
C VAL A 154 8.53 -15.89 -5.79
N ALA A 155 9.64 -15.98 -6.54
CA ALA A 155 9.90 -15.14 -7.69
C ALA A 155 8.81 -15.30 -8.76
N SER A 156 8.44 -16.52 -9.13
CA SER A 156 7.35 -16.77 -10.07
C SER A 156 6.02 -16.20 -9.59
N ALA A 157 5.70 -16.31 -8.29
CA ALA A 157 4.46 -15.80 -7.72
C ALA A 157 4.42 -14.26 -7.72
N ILE A 158 5.47 -13.58 -7.24
CA ILE A 158 5.47 -12.12 -7.18
C ILE A 158 5.57 -11.50 -8.57
N LEU A 159 6.39 -12.05 -9.47
CA LEU A 159 6.51 -11.54 -10.84
C LEU A 159 5.23 -11.77 -11.66
N GLY A 160 4.50 -12.84 -11.37
CA GLY A 160 3.17 -13.08 -11.94
C GLY A 160 2.11 -12.07 -11.50
N ASN A 161 2.36 -11.34 -10.41
CA ASN A 161 1.43 -10.38 -9.80
C ASN A 161 2.06 -8.99 -9.67
N ASN A 162 2.92 -8.57 -10.61
CA ASN A 162 3.55 -7.23 -10.61
C ASN A 162 4.28 -6.87 -9.32
N PHE A 163 5.09 -7.81 -8.83
CA PHE A 163 5.77 -7.75 -7.53
C PHE A 163 4.85 -7.67 -6.30
N GLY A 164 3.56 -7.92 -6.49
CA GLY A 164 2.56 -8.04 -5.43
C GLY A 164 2.34 -9.48 -4.96
N TRP A 165 1.59 -9.60 -3.85
CA TRP A 165 1.06 -10.88 -3.37
C TRP A 165 -0.40 -11.10 -3.75
N ALA A 166 -1.10 -10.02 -4.09
CA ALA A 166 -2.49 -10.05 -4.51
C ALA A 166 -2.58 -10.09 -6.05
N PRO A 167 -3.39 -10.98 -6.63
CA PRO A 167 -3.57 -11.03 -8.07
C PRO A 167 -4.20 -9.72 -8.56
N TYR A 168 -3.85 -9.32 -9.79
CA TYR A 168 -4.43 -8.18 -10.53
C TYR A 168 -4.11 -6.78 -10.00
N THR A 169 -3.60 -6.68 -8.76
CA THR A 169 -3.25 -5.39 -8.17
C THR A 169 -2.06 -4.76 -8.87
N GLN A 170 -2.12 -3.45 -9.11
CA GLN A 170 -1.01 -2.66 -9.68
C GLN A 170 -0.58 -3.05 -11.11
N ASP A 171 -1.37 -3.85 -11.82
CA ASP A 171 -1.16 -4.15 -13.24
C ASP A 171 -1.57 -2.93 -14.08
N TYR A 172 -0.62 -2.46 -14.90
CA TYR A 172 -0.86 -1.34 -15.80
C TYR A 172 -2.00 -1.61 -16.78
N TYR A 173 -2.02 -2.80 -17.38
CA TYR A 173 -2.93 -3.17 -18.46
C TYR A 173 -4.30 -3.58 -17.96
N SER A 174 -4.39 -4.05 -16.71
CA SER A 174 -5.69 -4.25 -16.06
C SER A 174 -6.33 -2.92 -15.69
N GLY A 175 -5.53 -1.90 -15.37
CA GLY A 175 -6.03 -0.60 -14.93
C GLY A 175 -6.47 -0.56 -13.46
N ASP A 176 -6.16 -1.58 -12.64
CA ASP A 176 -6.51 -1.61 -11.21
C ASP A 176 -6.09 -0.33 -10.45
N TRP A 177 -4.96 0.25 -10.84
CA TRP A 177 -4.43 1.51 -10.30
C TRP A 177 -5.33 2.75 -10.53
N LEU A 178 -6.37 2.62 -11.35
CA LEU A 178 -7.39 3.65 -11.62
C LEU A 178 -8.61 3.57 -10.67
N LEU A 179 -8.84 2.46 -9.97
CA LEU A 179 -10.11 2.15 -9.28
C LEU A 179 -10.35 2.88 -7.95
N GLY A 180 -9.45 3.74 -7.50
CA GLY A 180 -9.51 4.27 -6.15
C GLY A 180 -9.19 3.23 -5.07
N PRO A 181 -9.16 3.65 -3.80
CA PRO A 181 -8.96 2.74 -2.67
C PRO A 181 -10.09 1.71 -2.58
N ASP A 182 -9.79 0.54 -2.02
CA ASP A 182 -10.79 -0.47 -1.67
C ASP A 182 -10.97 -0.61 -0.16
N LEU A 183 -11.96 -1.42 0.24
CA LEU A 183 -12.28 -1.68 1.65
C LEU A 183 -11.08 -2.17 2.47
N PHE A 184 -10.17 -2.93 1.89
CA PHE A 184 -8.99 -3.48 2.59
C PHE A 184 -7.80 -2.52 2.57
N CYS A 185 -7.86 -1.44 1.80
CA CYS A 185 -6.81 -0.47 1.60
C CYS A 185 -5.46 -1.13 1.24
N TRP A 186 -5.47 -2.11 0.33
CA TRP A 186 -4.24 -2.80 -0.12
C TRP A 186 -3.48 -2.04 -1.20
N GLN A 187 -4.05 -0.94 -1.71
CA GLN A 187 -3.39 -0.08 -2.68
C GLN A 187 -2.18 0.67 -2.06
N PRO A 188 -1.13 0.97 -2.84
CA PRO A 188 0.04 1.72 -2.34
C PRO A 188 -0.27 3.09 -1.74
N VAL A 189 -1.39 3.73 -2.11
CA VAL A 189 -1.83 4.99 -1.50
C VAL A 189 -2.01 4.83 0.00
N CYS A 190 -2.42 3.66 0.48
CA CYS A 190 -2.68 3.42 1.88
C CYS A 190 -1.39 3.39 2.70
N THR A 191 -0.26 2.96 2.13
CA THR A 191 0.99 2.75 2.88
C THR A 191 2.06 3.84 2.66
N VAL A 192 1.68 4.99 2.06
CA VAL A 192 2.61 6.08 1.71
C VAL A 192 3.42 6.55 2.93
N PHE A 193 2.77 6.82 4.07
CA PHE A 193 3.48 7.23 5.29
C PHE A 193 4.12 6.08 6.05
N THR A 194 3.62 4.85 5.89
CA THR A 194 4.21 3.66 6.52
C THR A 194 5.68 3.55 6.15
N HIS A 195 6.01 3.75 4.87
CA HIS A 195 7.39 3.67 4.40
C HIS A 195 8.25 4.85 4.88
N LEU A 196 7.71 6.07 4.89
CA LEU A 196 8.41 7.25 5.43
C LEU A 196 8.80 7.04 6.89
N ASN A 197 7.85 6.59 7.71
CA ASN A 197 8.04 6.37 9.14
C ASN A 197 9.20 5.41 9.46
N GLN A 198 9.48 4.44 8.58
CA GLN A 198 10.57 3.48 8.77
C GLN A 198 11.95 4.09 8.53
N VAL A 199 12.04 5.12 7.69
CA VAL A 199 13.33 5.65 7.21
C VAL A 199 13.63 7.08 7.65
N PHE A 200 12.64 7.80 8.18
CA PHE A 200 12.74 9.24 8.37
C PHE A 200 13.90 9.69 9.27
N SER A 201 14.32 8.84 10.22
CA SER A 201 15.48 9.10 11.08
C SER A 201 16.79 9.21 10.29
N HIS A 202 16.89 8.57 9.13
CA HIS A 202 18.06 8.65 8.25
C HIS A 202 18.15 9.97 7.49
N PHE A 203 17.08 10.77 7.46
CA PHE A 203 17.02 12.07 6.77
C PHE A 203 17.39 13.27 7.66
N LYS A 204 17.90 13.04 8.88
CA LYS A 204 18.43 14.11 9.74
C LYS A 204 19.56 14.87 9.05
N PRO A 205 19.42 16.18 8.81
CA PRO A 205 20.38 16.95 8.03
C PRO A 205 21.56 17.45 8.88
N HIS A 206 22.76 17.41 8.29
CA HIS A 206 24.01 17.90 8.86
C HIS A 206 24.64 19.01 8.02
N ASN A 207 24.11 19.25 6.82
CA ASN A 207 24.62 20.24 5.88
C ASN A 207 23.52 20.73 4.91
N MET A 208 23.86 21.74 4.11
CA MET A 208 22.93 22.37 3.16
C MET A 208 22.36 21.38 2.14
N SER A 209 23.18 20.49 1.58
CA SER A 209 22.72 19.47 0.61
C SER A 209 21.65 18.55 1.20
N GLN A 210 21.82 18.15 2.46
CA GLN A 210 20.83 17.31 3.15
C GLN A 210 19.54 18.07 3.51
N LEU A 211 19.61 19.38 3.78
CA LEU A 211 18.40 20.21 3.93
C LEU A 211 17.62 20.31 2.62
N VAL A 212 18.32 20.57 1.51
CA VAL A 212 17.70 20.61 0.18
C VAL A 212 17.05 19.25 -0.13
N ARG A 213 17.74 18.14 0.15
CA ARG A 213 17.18 16.80 -0.06
C ARG A 213 15.92 16.53 0.80
N LEU A 214 15.87 17.01 2.04
CA LEU A 214 14.69 16.89 2.89
C LEU A 214 13.52 17.73 2.37
N LYS A 215 13.79 18.93 1.84
CA LYS A 215 12.77 19.77 1.19
C LYS A 215 12.20 19.07 -0.04
N GLU A 216 13.07 18.57 -0.92
CA GLU A 216 12.67 17.80 -2.11
C GLU A 216 11.84 16.57 -1.72
N LEU A 217 12.20 15.86 -0.64
CA LEU A 217 11.43 14.71 -0.17
C LEU A 217 9.97 15.10 0.15
N PHE A 218 9.73 16.23 0.80
CA PHE A 218 8.35 16.69 1.07
C PHE A 218 7.62 17.12 -0.20
N GLU A 219 8.32 17.74 -1.14
CA GLU A 219 7.76 18.04 -2.47
C GLU A 219 7.45 16.77 -3.26
N ASP A 220 8.23 15.70 -3.12
CA ASP A 220 7.96 14.39 -3.71
C ASP A 220 6.64 13.81 -3.17
N TYR A 221 6.39 13.90 -1.86
CA TYR A 221 5.11 13.46 -1.27
C TYR A 221 3.92 14.24 -1.82
N ASN A 222 4.05 15.56 -2.00
CA ASN A 222 3.02 16.38 -2.64
C ASN A 222 2.66 15.78 -4.02
N ARG A 223 3.68 15.62 -4.88
CA ARG A 223 3.50 15.10 -6.23
C ARG A 223 2.92 13.69 -6.27
N THR A 224 3.27 12.83 -5.31
CA THR A 224 2.69 11.49 -5.18
C THR A 224 1.18 11.56 -4.93
N PHE A 225 0.72 12.41 -4.01
CA PHE A 225 -0.71 12.55 -3.71
C PHE A 225 -1.49 13.23 -4.84
N GLU A 226 -0.96 14.29 -5.43
CA GLU A 226 -1.53 14.92 -6.63
C GLU A 226 -1.67 13.89 -7.77
N ARG A 227 -0.68 13.02 -7.96
CA ARG A 227 -0.73 11.99 -9.00
C ARG A 227 -1.81 10.95 -8.74
N TYR A 228 -2.07 10.56 -7.50
CA TYR A 228 -3.22 9.67 -7.20
C TYR A 228 -4.55 10.30 -7.61
N VAL A 229 -4.74 11.59 -7.33
CA VAL A 229 -5.93 12.33 -7.77
C VAL A 229 -6.07 12.30 -9.30
N GLU A 230 -4.99 12.59 -10.02
CA GLU A 230 -5.01 12.56 -11.50
C GLU A 230 -5.29 11.16 -12.06
N ASN A 231 -4.79 10.10 -11.41
CA ASN A 231 -5.09 8.73 -11.80
C ASN A 231 -6.56 8.38 -11.60
N TRP A 232 -7.18 8.84 -10.52
CA TRP A 232 -8.60 8.58 -10.27
C TRP A 232 -9.51 9.46 -11.13
N LYS A 233 -9.09 10.67 -11.51
CA LYS A 233 -9.75 11.45 -12.57
C LYS A 233 -9.68 10.73 -13.91
N LEU A 234 -8.54 10.09 -14.22
CA LEU A 234 -8.43 9.23 -15.39
C LEU A 234 -9.37 8.03 -15.28
N GLY A 235 -9.39 7.32 -14.15
CA GLY A 235 -10.31 6.20 -13.91
C GLY A 235 -11.78 6.58 -14.10
N ALA A 236 -12.21 7.71 -13.53
CA ALA A 236 -13.55 8.24 -13.75
C ALA A 236 -13.85 8.47 -15.24
N ARG A 237 -12.94 9.13 -15.98
CA ARG A 237 -13.10 9.42 -17.42
C ARG A 237 -13.02 8.19 -18.32
N THR A 238 -12.40 7.12 -17.86
CA THR A 238 -12.31 5.86 -18.62
C THR A 238 -13.40 4.87 -18.23
N GLY A 239 -14.32 5.24 -17.33
CA GLY A 239 -15.36 4.34 -16.83
C GLY A 239 -14.80 3.22 -15.95
N TYR A 240 -13.60 3.41 -15.40
CA TYR A 240 -12.89 2.44 -14.57
C TYR A 240 -13.03 2.81 -13.09
N VAL A 241 -14.24 2.61 -12.57
CA VAL A 241 -14.67 2.93 -11.20
C VAL A 241 -15.23 1.68 -10.51
N ARG A 242 -15.34 1.74 -9.17
CA ARG A 242 -15.99 0.68 -8.39
C ARG A 242 -17.50 0.97 -8.21
N PRO A 243 -18.31 -0.02 -7.79
CA PRO A 243 -19.66 0.25 -7.28
C PRO A 243 -19.63 1.26 -6.13
N HIS A 244 -20.70 2.01 -5.95
CA HIS A 244 -20.79 3.08 -4.94
C HIS A 244 -20.46 2.59 -3.53
N THR A 245 -21.00 1.44 -3.12
CA THR A 245 -20.74 0.83 -1.81
C THR A 245 -19.25 0.53 -1.59
N ALA A 246 -18.56 0.03 -2.62
CA ALA A 246 -17.13 -0.23 -2.59
C ALA A 246 -16.30 1.07 -2.59
N CYS A 247 -16.71 2.11 -3.34
CA CYS A 247 -16.05 3.41 -3.28
C CYS A 247 -16.19 4.05 -1.88
N GLN A 248 -17.38 3.99 -1.27
CA GLN A 248 -17.62 4.49 0.09
C GLN A 248 -16.77 3.74 1.12
N ALA A 249 -16.73 2.41 1.02
CA ALA A 249 -15.92 1.57 1.89
C ALA A 249 -14.42 1.91 1.76
N GLY A 250 -13.90 2.05 0.54
CA GLY A 250 -12.51 2.42 0.31
C GLY A 250 -12.16 3.81 0.81
N LEU A 251 -13.04 4.80 0.61
CA LEU A 251 -12.88 6.14 1.17
C LEU A 251 -12.85 6.10 2.71
N HIS A 252 -13.73 5.30 3.31
CA HIS A 252 -13.78 5.14 4.77
C HIS A 252 -12.46 4.58 5.30
N SER A 253 -11.96 3.48 4.74
CA SER A 253 -10.68 2.88 5.14
C SER A 253 -9.53 3.86 4.96
N LEU A 254 -9.48 4.57 3.83
CA LEU A 254 -8.45 5.59 3.59
C LEU A 254 -8.48 6.72 4.64
N LYS A 255 -9.66 7.29 4.92
CA LYS A 255 -9.83 8.42 5.86
C LYS A 255 -9.55 8.02 7.30
N TYR A 256 -10.08 6.88 7.76
CA TYR A 256 -10.14 6.57 9.18
C TYR A 256 -9.14 5.51 9.64
N GLU A 257 -8.58 4.71 8.73
CA GLU A 257 -7.52 3.75 9.06
C GLU A 257 -6.15 4.30 8.71
N MET A 258 -5.99 4.96 7.55
CA MET A 258 -4.66 5.39 7.08
C MET A 258 -4.36 6.87 7.37
N TYR A 259 -5.33 7.77 7.18
CA TYR A 259 -5.13 9.23 7.30
C TYR A 259 -5.98 9.89 8.39
N ARG A 260 -6.21 9.15 9.48
CA ARG A 260 -7.15 9.54 10.54
C ARG A 260 -6.84 10.89 11.17
N GLY A 261 -5.56 11.22 11.38
CA GLY A 261 -5.14 12.49 11.97
C GLY A 261 -5.66 13.68 11.16
N MET A 262 -5.39 13.68 9.85
CA MET A 262 -5.79 14.76 8.95
C MET A 262 -7.30 14.78 8.68
N THR A 263 -7.97 13.62 8.73
CA THR A 263 -9.43 13.56 8.64
C THR A 263 -10.12 14.29 9.81
N LEU A 264 -9.54 14.24 11.01
CA LEU A 264 -10.17 14.78 12.23
C LEU A 264 -9.70 16.17 12.62
N LYS A 265 -8.53 16.60 12.16
CA LYS A 265 -7.87 17.85 12.58
C LYS A 265 -7.41 18.72 11.41
N ASP A 266 -7.92 18.44 10.21
CA ASP A 266 -7.48 19.06 8.96
C ASP A 266 -5.94 19.04 8.84
N GLU A 267 -5.30 20.09 8.32
CA GLU A 267 -3.87 20.11 8.06
C GLU A 267 -3.05 19.86 9.32
N SER A 268 -3.55 20.30 10.48
CA SER A 268 -2.84 20.15 11.77
C SER A 268 -2.69 18.69 12.20
N GLY A 269 -3.51 17.78 11.65
CA GLY A 269 -3.42 16.35 11.89
C GLY A 269 -2.09 15.73 11.47
N ILE A 270 -1.34 16.36 10.56
CA ILE A 270 -0.01 15.89 10.15
C ILE A 270 0.96 15.79 11.33
N TYR A 271 0.80 16.65 12.35
CA TYR A 271 1.67 16.66 13.52
C TYR A 271 1.46 15.46 14.44
N ASP A 272 0.41 14.67 14.24
CA ASP A 272 0.22 13.41 14.95
C ASP A 272 1.06 12.27 14.33
N GLU A 273 1.52 12.41 13.09
CA GLU A 273 2.30 11.39 12.39
C GLU A 273 3.68 11.18 13.05
N PRO A 274 4.18 9.93 13.13
CA PRO A 274 5.44 9.65 13.81
C PRO A 274 6.64 10.41 13.21
N PHE A 275 6.74 10.48 11.88
CA PHE A 275 7.81 11.23 11.21
C PHE A 275 7.72 12.74 11.49
N ALA A 276 6.52 13.32 11.56
CA ALA A 276 6.32 14.73 11.87
C ALA A 276 6.71 15.04 13.31
N LYS A 277 6.33 14.20 14.27
CA LYS A 277 6.77 14.31 15.67
C LYS A 277 8.29 14.28 15.80
N MET A 278 8.95 13.42 15.01
CA MET A 278 10.41 13.35 14.98
C MET A 278 11.03 14.63 14.42
N LEU A 279 10.49 15.17 13.32
CA LEU A 279 10.94 16.42 12.71
C LEU A 279 10.86 17.62 13.67
N LEU A 280 9.75 17.69 14.41
CA LEU A 280 9.45 18.79 15.33
C LEU A 280 10.24 18.72 16.64
N HIS A 281 10.93 17.62 16.90
CA HIS A 281 11.79 17.50 18.07
C HIS A 281 13.03 18.40 17.91
N SER A 282 13.43 19.08 18.98
CA SER A 282 14.56 20.04 18.95
C SER A 282 15.88 19.41 18.47
N SER A 283 16.08 18.12 18.73
CA SER A 283 17.27 17.38 18.30
C SER A 283 17.31 16.98 16.82
N TYR A 284 16.27 17.27 16.03
CA TYR A 284 16.27 16.87 14.61
C TYR A 284 17.28 17.68 13.79
N PHE A 285 17.41 18.97 14.09
CA PHE A 285 18.28 19.93 13.37
C PHE A 285 19.51 20.35 14.18
N GLU A 286 19.80 19.67 15.30
CA GLU A 286 20.83 20.10 16.26
C GLU A 286 22.27 20.09 15.72
N HIS A 287 22.53 19.27 14.69
CA HIS A 287 23.86 19.13 14.09
C HIS A 287 24.14 20.14 12.97
N LEU A 288 23.19 21.02 12.64
CA LEU A 288 23.43 22.07 11.65
C LEU A 288 24.36 23.13 12.22
N SER A 289 25.40 23.48 11.46
CA SER A 289 26.27 24.60 11.82
C SER A 289 25.52 25.92 11.73
N LYS A 290 25.98 26.93 12.48
CA LYS A 290 25.43 28.29 12.43
C LYS A 290 25.45 28.84 11.00
N SER A 291 26.55 28.64 10.26
CA SER A 291 26.67 29.08 8.87
C SER A 291 25.61 28.47 7.95
N VAL A 292 25.28 27.17 8.12
CA VAL A 292 24.21 26.53 7.33
C VAL A 292 22.85 27.12 7.69
N ASN A 293 22.57 27.35 8.97
CA ASN A 293 21.32 27.97 9.41
C ASN A 293 21.16 29.40 8.90
N ASP A 294 22.21 30.21 8.96
CA ASP A 294 22.21 31.60 8.48
C ASP A 294 22.00 31.65 6.96
N THR A 295 22.72 30.82 6.20
CA THR A 295 22.55 30.69 4.75
C THR A 295 21.13 30.24 4.39
N TRP A 296 20.59 29.25 5.10
CA TRP A 296 19.21 28.80 4.87
C TRP A 296 18.20 29.92 5.12
N LYS A 297 18.40 30.71 6.18
CA LYS A 297 17.52 31.82 6.54
C LYS A 297 17.55 32.94 5.49
N GLU A 298 18.71 33.22 4.92
CA GLU A 298 18.83 34.17 3.80
C GLU A 298 18.08 33.68 2.56
N LEU A 299 18.22 32.39 2.22
CA LEU A 299 17.60 31.80 1.02
C LEU A 299 16.09 31.61 1.14
N SER A 300 15.62 31.11 2.29
CA SER A 300 14.22 30.73 2.50
C SER A 300 13.39 31.80 3.21
N GLN A 301 14.03 32.88 3.69
CA GLN A 301 13.43 33.92 4.52
C GLN A 301 12.86 33.42 5.87
N GLN A 302 13.14 32.16 6.24
CA GLN A 302 12.65 31.52 7.45
C GLN A 302 13.77 30.72 8.13
N ASN A 303 13.66 30.50 9.44
CA ASN A 303 14.56 29.55 10.09
C ASN A 303 14.23 28.11 9.65
N VAL A 304 15.20 27.21 9.74
CA VAL A 304 15.07 25.81 9.29
C VAL A 304 13.86 25.12 9.92
N THR A 305 13.71 25.19 11.24
CA THR A 305 12.63 24.53 11.97
C THR A 305 11.25 25.00 11.51
N GLU A 306 11.06 26.31 11.37
CA GLU A 306 9.80 26.91 10.92
C GLU A 306 9.49 26.54 9.47
N PHE A 307 10.50 26.62 8.59
CA PHE A 307 10.34 26.23 7.19
C PHE A 307 9.84 24.78 7.06
N PHE A 308 10.46 23.84 7.77
CA PHE A 308 10.08 22.42 7.67
C PHE A 308 8.76 22.11 8.37
N ARG A 309 8.43 22.83 9.45
CA ARG A 309 7.11 22.78 10.06
C ARG A 309 6.02 23.24 9.08
N GLN A 310 6.22 24.35 8.39
CA GLN A 310 5.28 24.84 7.37
C GLN A 310 5.22 23.92 6.15
N SER A 311 6.36 23.34 5.76
CA SER A 311 6.43 22.42 4.63
C SER A 311 5.63 21.13 4.86
N LEU A 312 5.55 20.63 6.11
CA LEU A 312 4.64 19.53 6.44
C LEU A 312 3.18 19.88 6.14
N LEU A 313 2.74 21.08 6.49
CA LEU A 313 1.37 21.52 6.23
C LEU A 313 1.12 21.71 4.73
N GLN A 314 2.02 22.42 4.06
CA GLN A 314 1.82 22.87 2.69
C GLN A 314 2.03 21.78 1.64
N ASN A 315 3.09 20.97 1.79
CA ASN A 315 3.46 19.96 0.80
C ASN A 315 2.94 18.57 1.12
N VAL A 316 2.58 18.28 2.38
CA VAL A 316 2.15 16.93 2.76
C VAL A 316 0.69 16.93 3.18
N ALA A 317 0.33 17.68 4.22
CA ALA A 317 -1.02 17.62 4.80
C ALA A 317 -2.09 18.10 3.81
N ARG A 318 -1.86 19.24 3.16
CA ARG A 318 -2.79 19.80 2.17
C ARG A 318 -3.04 18.83 1.01
N ALA A 319 -1.99 18.23 0.45
CA ALA A 319 -2.11 17.29 -0.66
C ALA A 319 -2.95 16.05 -0.27
N VAL A 320 -2.79 15.52 0.95
CA VAL A 320 -3.61 14.42 1.45
C VAL A 320 -5.07 14.84 1.64
N ILE A 321 -5.32 16.03 2.17
CA ILE A 321 -6.68 16.56 2.37
C ILE A 321 -7.38 16.80 1.05
N GLU A 322 -6.70 17.40 0.07
CA GLU A 322 -7.23 17.60 -1.28
C GLU A 322 -7.55 16.26 -1.95
N MET A 323 -6.68 15.27 -1.79
CA MET A 323 -6.95 13.91 -2.26
C MET A 323 -8.22 13.31 -1.62
N MET A 324 -8.38 13.42 -0.30
CA MET A 324 -9.57 12.91 0.40
C MET A 324 -10.84 13.67 0.00
N ARG A 325 -10.76 14.99 -0.16
CA ARG A 325 -11.87 15.84 -0.62
C ARG A 325 -12.30 15.49 -2.04
N TYR A 326 -11.35 15.27 -2.95
CA TYR A 326 -11.65 14.81 -4.30
C TYR A 326 -12.40 13.48 -4.27
N LEU A 327 -11.92 12.51 -3.47
CA LEU A 327 -12.61 11.22 -3.36
C LEU A 327 -14.05 11.38 -2.84
N GLU A 328 -14.23 12.19 -1.79
CA GLU A 328 -15.51 12.38 -1.11
C GLU A 328 -16.54 13.17 -1.93
N HIS A 329 -16.09 14.22 -2.63
CA HIS A 329 -17.00 15.18 -3.25
C HIS A 329 -17.08 15.07 -4.78
N GLU A 330 -16.10 14.44 -5.43
CA GLU A 330 -16.08 14.29 -6.88
C GLU A 330 -16.07 12.81 -7.30
N TYR A 331 -15.09 12.03 -6.87
CA TYR A 331 -14.93 10.63 -7.29
C TYR A 331 -16.16 9.77 -6.96
N LEU A 332 -16.72 9.89 -5.74
CA LEU A 332 -17.92 9.13 -5.34
C LEU A 332 -19.11 9.33 -6.27
N ARG A 333 -19.21 10.51 -6.91
CA ARG A 333 -20.30 10.83 -7.83
C ARG A 333 -20.20 10.04 -9.13
N HIS A 334 -19.00 9.57 -9.46
CA HIS A 334 -18.77 8.71 -10.63
C HIS A 334 -19.03 7.22 -10.35
N CYS A 335 -19.21 6.81 -9.09
CA CYS A 335 -19.47 5.42 -8.74
C CYS A 335 -20.98 5.09 -8.82
N PRO A 336 -21.42 4.16 -9.69
CA PRO A 336 -22.83 3.78 -9.83
C PRO A 336 -23.36 3.09 -8.57
N THR A 337 -24.62 3.38 -8.19
CA THR A 337 -25.27 2.75 -7.03
C THR A 337 -25.91 1.40 -7.37
N ASP A 338 -26.35 1.22 -8.63
CA ASP A 338 -26.89 -0.06 -9.10
C ASP A 338 -25.78 -1.11 -9.22
N GLU A 339 -25.79 -2.09 -8.31
CA GLU A 339 -24.84 -3.20 -8.27
C GLU A 339 -24.90 -4.09 -9.52
N ASN A 340 -25.98 -4.02 -10.32
CA ASN A 340 -26.07 -4.75 -11.58
C ASN A 340 -25.22 -4.12 -12.70
N VAL A 341 -24.81 -2.86 -12.55
CA VAL A 341 -23.95 -2.15 -13.51
C VAL A 341 -22.51 -2.65 -13.42
N ILE A 342 -22.01 -2.93 -12.21
CA ILE A 342 -20.64 -3.40 -11.97
C ILE A 342 -20.66 -4.61 -11.02
N SER A 343 -20.32 -5.79 -11.55
CA SER A 343 -20.15 -7.01 -10.74
C SER A 343 -18.69 -7.48 -10.60
N GLY A 344 -17.73 -6.66 -11.05
CA GLY A 344 -16.29 -6.92 -10.95
C GLY A 344 -15.49 -6.37 -12.13
N LEU A 345 -14.17 -6.64 -12.14
CA LEU A 345 -13.26 -6.19 -13.20
C LEU A 345 -13.70 -6.64 -14.60
N GLY A 346 -14.41 -7.78 -14.69
CA GLY A 346 -14.90 -8.32 -15.95
C GLY A 346 -15.90 -7.44 -16.71
N LYS A 347 -16.48 -6.44 -16.05
CA LYS A 347 -17.42 -5.47 -16.63
C LYS A 347 -16.81 -4.09 -16.86
N LEU A 348 -15.51 -3.95 -16.61
CA LEU A 348 -14.79 -2.69 -16.76
C LEU A 348 -13.90 -2.70 -18.02
N PRO A 349 -13.73 -1.53 -18.68
CA PRO A 349 -14.36 -0.25 -18.38
C PRO A 349 -15.86 -0.21 -18.67
N LEU A 350 -16.59 0.63 -17.94
CA LEU A 350 -18.01 0.90 -18.21
C LEU A 350 -18.19 1.56 -19.57
N ARG A 351 -19.30 1.24 -20.25
CA ARG A 351 -19.62 1.84 -21.57
C ARG A 351 -19.90 3.35 -21.47
N PHE A 352 -20.62 3.77 -20.45
CA PHE A 352 -21.01 5.16 -20.22
C PHE A 352 -20.34 5.68 -18.95
N LEU A 353 -20.10 6.99 -18.92
CA LEU A 353 -19.71 7.67 -17.70
C LEU A 353 -20.91 7.80 -16.77
N TYR A 354 -20.66 7.81 -15.46
CA TYR A 354 -21.70 8.02 -14.46
C TYR A 354 -21.43 9.31 -13.71
N TYR A 355 -22.50 10.00 -13.35
CA TYR A 355 -22.47 11.15 -12.45
C TYR A 355 -23.75 11.20 -11.64
N ASN A 356 -23.64 11.18 -10.31
CA ASN A 356 -24.79 11.09 -9.41
C ASN A 356 -25.77 9.99 -9.83
N ASP A 357 -25.25 8.79 -10.08
CA ASP A 357 -26.00 7.58 -10.46
C ASP A 357 -26.76 7.66 -11.80
N SER A 358 -26.55 8.73 -12.57
CA SER A 358 -27.11 8.87 -13.91
C SER A 358 -26.04 8.58 -14.96
N PRO A 359 -26.28 7.67 -15.92
CA PRO A 359 -25.36 7.45 -17.03
C PRO A 359 -25.40 8.66 -17.97
N ASP A 360 -24.24 9.24 -18.25
CA ASP A 360 -24.06 10.21 -19.31
C ASP A 360 -24.05 9.48 -20.66
N THR A 361 -25.24 9.33 -21.24
CA THR A 361 -25.43 8.68 -22.54
C THR A 361 -24.90 9.52 -23.72
N GLY A 362 -24.59 10.80 -23.49
CA GLY A 362 -24.00 11.70 -24.48
C GLY A 362 -22.48 11.54 -24.61
N HIS A 363 -21.82 11.01 -23.59
CA HIS A 363 -20.36 10.83 -23.56
C HIS A 363 -19.98 9.37 -23.27
N LEU A 364 -19.43 8.70 -24.27
CA LEU A 364 -18.84 7.38 -24.09
C LEU A 364 -17.57 7.49 -23.24
N ALA A 365 -17.38 6.50 -22.37
CA ALA A 365 -16.14 6.41 -21.61
C ALA A 365 -14.95 6.15 -22.55
N PHE A 366 -13.82 6.77 -22.25
CA PHE A 366 -12.60 6.61 -23.03
C PHE A 366 -11.90 5.30 -22.62
N HIS A 367 -11.97 4.25 -23.44
CA HIS A 367 -11.47 2.90 -23.07
C HIS A 367 -9.98 2.68 -23.38
N GLN A 368 -9.15 3.70 -23.17
CA GLN A 368 -7.72 3.63 -23.47
C GLN A 368 -6.87 4.08 -22.28
N LEU A 369 -5.71 3.43 -22.15
CA LEU A 369 -4.64 3.82 -21.25
C LEU A 369 -3.88 5.04 -21.81
N PRO A 370 -3.12 5.77 -20.97
CA PRO A 370 -2.39 6.96 -21.42
C PRO A 370 -1.42 6.75 -22.59
N THR A 371 -0.93 5.52 -22.79
CA THR A 371 -0.05 5.16 -23.91
C THR A 371 -0.80 4.64 -25.14
N GLY A 372 -2.14 4.66 -25.13
CA GLY A 372 -3.00 4.34 -26.27
C GLY A 372 -3.49 2.89 -26.35
N GLU A 373 -2.98 2.00 -25.49
CA GLU A 373 -3.47 0.62 -25.40
C GLU A 373 -4.91 0.58 -24.89
N GLU A 374 -5.68 -0.38 -25.38
CA GLU A 374 -7.03 -0.66 -24.88
C GLU A 374 -7.01 -1.02 -23.39
N LEU A 375 -7.83 -0.33 -22.61
CA LEU A 375 -8.07 -0.61 -21.21
C LEU A 375 -9.14 -1.71 -21.09
N SER A 376 -8.82 -2.78 -20.38
CA SER A 376 -9.72 -3.92 -20.21
C SER A 376 -9.50 -4.56 -18.86
N GLY A 377 -10.50 -4.55 -17.97
CA GLY A 377 -10.38 -5.16 -16.65
C GLY A 377 -10.10 -6.67 -16.66
N PRO A 378 -10.63 -7.48 -17.60
CA PRO A 378 -10.20 -8.87 -17.79
C PRO A 378 -8.74 -9.06 -18.24
N ARG A 379 -8.07 -8.00 -18.69
CA ARG A 379 -6.71 -8.09 -19.22
C ARG A 379 -5.75 -8.11 -18.04
N HIS A 380 -4.99 -9.18 -17.95
CA HIS A 380 -3.94 -9.38 -16.95
C HIS A 380 -2.70 -9.88 -17.65
N ILE A 381 -1.55 -9.82 -16.98
CA ILE A 381 -0.34 -10.54 -17.40
C ILE A 381 -0.73 -11.98 -17.73
N ARG A 382 -0.81 -12.30 -19.02
CA ARG A 382 -1.13 -13.65 -19.46
C ARG A 382 0.05 -14.57 -19.10
N PRO A 383 -0.23 -15.81 -18.65
CA PRO A 383 0.79 -16.82 -18.39
C PRO A 383 1.76 -17.04 -19.54
#